data_AF-A0A1M7REX9-F1
#
_entry.id   AF-A0A1M7REX9-F1
#
_cell.length_a   1.000
_cell.length_b   1.000
_cell.length_c   1.000
_cell.angle_alpha   90.00
_cell.angle_beta   90.00
_cell.angle_gamma   90.00
#
_symmetry.space_group_name_H-M   'P 1'
#
loop_
_entity.id
_entity.type
_entity.pdbx_description
1 polymer ?
#
loop_
_entity_poly.entity_id
_entity_poly.type
_entity_poly.pdbx_seq_one_letter_code
_entity_poly.pdbx_strand_id
1 'polypeptide(L)' 'MNVLKPHLQTTILTLLAAGKSQREIARITSVDRKTIRSLAQRTIRGVSNSPGVATGSEVQIPPPRPPA' A
#
# COMPACT_ATOMS: atom_id res chain seq x y z
N MET A 1 17.39 5.05 7.27
CA MET A 1 16.10 4.45 6.90
C MET A 1 16.00 4.36 5.37
N ASN A 2 16.35 3.22 4.77
CA ASN A 2 16.06 3.02 3.34
C ASN A 2 14.59 2.62 3.21
N VAL A 3 13.74 3.59 2.95
CA VAL A 3 12.31 3.37 2.82
C VAL A 3 12.03 2.90 1.39
N LEU A 4 11.36 1.75 1.26
CA LEU A 4 10.88 1.27 -0.03
C LEU A 4 9.96 2.34 -0.64
N LYS A 5 10.19 2.69 -1.91
CA LYS A 5 9.41 3.72 -2.62
C LYS A 5 7.90 3.43 -2.49
N PRO A 6 7.04 4.43 -2.21
CA PRO A 6 5.61 4.21 -1.98
C PRO A 6 4.92 3.43 -3.10
N HIS A 7 5.21 3.74 -4.37
CA HIS A 7 4.63 3.01 -5.50
C HIS A 7 5.02 1.53 -5.53
N LEU A 8 6.24 1.17 -5.11
CA LEU A 8 6.65 -0.23 -5.02
C LEU A 8 5.92 -0.96 -3.88
N GLN A 9 5.65 -0.27 -2.76
CA GLN A 9 4.84 -0.83 -1.68
C GLN A 9 3.43 -1.15 -2.19
N THR A 10 2.77 -0.19 -2.83
CA THR A 10 1.43 -0.37 -3.40
C THR A 10 1.40 -1.54 -4.38
N THR A 11 2.36 -1.59 -5.32
CA THR A 11 2.43 -2.69 -6.30
C THR A 11 2.61 -4.05 -5.63
N ILE A 12 3.48 -4.17 -4.62
CA ILE A 12 3.68 -5.43 -3.89
C ILE A 12 2.39 -5.84 -3.17
N LEU A 13 1.70 -4.91 -2.52
CA LEU A 13 0.44 -5.18 -1.82
C LEU A 13 -0.64 -5.66 -2.78
N THR A 14 -0.81 -4.97 -3.92
CA THR A 14 -1.79 -5.35 -4.94
C THR A 14 -1.49 -6.72 -5.53
N LEU A 15 -0.22 -7.04 -5.81
CA LEU A 15 0.16 -8.35 -6.34
C LEU A 15 -0.01 -9.47 -5.31
N LEU A 16 0.26 -9.21 -4.03
CA LEU A 16 -0.02 -10.16 -2.94
C LEU A 16 -1.52 -10.42 -2.81
N ALA A 17 -2.35 -9.38 -2.86
CA ALA A 17 -3.81 -9.49 -2.83
C ALA A 17 -4.36 -10.27 -4.05
N ALA A 18 -3.74 -10.10 -5.21
CA ALA A 18 -4.03 -10.88 -6.42
C ALA A 18 -3.52 -12.33 -6.38
N GLY A 19 -2.95 -12.80 -5.26
CA GLY A 19 -2.50 -14.17 -5.08
C GLY A 19 -1.20 -14.51 -5.81
N LYS A 20 -0.43 -13.52 -6.28
CA LYS A 20 0.86 -13.77 -6.94
C LYS A 20 1.90 -14.26 -5.94
N SER A 21 2.77 -15.16 -6.39
CA SER A 21 3.84 -15.67 -5.55
C SER A 21 4.90 -14.59 -5.27
N GLN A 22 5.53 -14.64 -4.10
CA GLN A 22 6.59 -13.69 -3.74
C GLN A 22 7.76 -13.69 -4.74
N ARG A 23 8.01 -14.84 -5.39
CA ARG A 23 9.05 -14.97 -6.43
C ARG A 23 8.66 -14.22 -7.71
N GLU A 24 7.41 -14.28 -8.13
CA GLU A 24 6.92 -13.49 -9.27
C GLU A 24 6.97 -12.01 -8.98
N ILE A 25 6.55 -11.60 -7.78
CA ILE A 25 6.60 -10.19 -7.35
C ILE A 25 8.03 -9.68 -7.39
N ALA A 26 9.00 -10.44 -6.87
CA ALA A 26 10.41 -10.05 -6.91
C ALA A 26 10.96 -9.87 -8.33
N ARG A 27 10.50 -10.68 -9.30
CA ARG A 27 10.89 -10.51 -10.71
C ARG A 27 10.26 -9.27 -11.34
N ILE A 28 9.05 -8.91 -10.95
CA ILE A 28 8.31 -7.76 -11.51
C ILE A 28 8.83 -6.45 -10.92
N THR A 29 9.01 -6.39 -9.60
CA THR A 29 9.34 -5.14 -8.90
C THR A 29 10.84 -4.97 -8.64
N SER A 30 11.66 -5.98 -8.94
CA SER A 30 13.09 -6.03 -8.59
C SER A 30 13.36 -5.80 -7.09
N VAL A 31 12.39 -6.15 -6.24
CA VAL A 31 12.49 -6.04 -4.78
C VAL A 31 12.86 -7.41 -4.20
N ASP A 32 13.77 -7.41 -3.24
CA ASP A 32 14.18 -8.63 -2.55
C ASP A 32 12.96 -9.31 -1.89
N ARG A 33 12.88 -10.65 -2.05
CA ARG A 33 11.81 -11.48 -1.47
C ARG A 33 11.69 -11.31 0.04
N LYS A 34 12.77 -11.05 0.76
CA LYS A 34 12.71 -10.80 2.21
C LYS A 34 11.87 -9.56 2.56
N THR A 35 11.93 -8.53 1.71
CA THR A 35 11.18 -7.28 1.87
C THR A 35 9.70 -7.52 1.58
N ILE A 36 9.39 -8.27 0.52
CA ILE A 36 8.03 -8.70 0.19
C ILE A 36 7.43 -9.53 1.33
N ARG A 37 8.19 -10.47 1.89
CA ARG A 37 7.78 -11.28 3.04
C ARG A 37 7.51 -10.43 4.29
N SER A 38 8.37 -9.47 4.59
CA SER A 38 8.18 -8.54 5.71
C SER A 38 6.92 -7.68 5.55
N LEU A 39 6.66 -7.18 4.34
CA LEU A 39 5.42 -6.46 4.03
C LEU A 39 4.18 -7.33 4.17
N ALA A 40 4.21 -8.56 3.66
CA ALA A 40 3.11 -9.51 3.81
C ALA A 40 2.83 -9.86 5.28
N GLN A 41 3.86 -9.97 6.12
CA GLN A 41 3.68 -10.18 7.56
C GLN A 41 3.12 -8.93 8.24
N ARG A 42 3.56 -7.75 7.84
CA ARG A 42 3.05 -6.47 8.36
C ARG A 42 1.59 -6.26 8.01
N THR A 43 1.15 -6.63 6.80
CA THR A 43 -0.27 -6.53 6.43
C THR A 43 -1.13 -7.46 7.26
N ILE A 44 -0.71 -8.72 7.44
CA ILE A 44 -1.42 -9.69 8.30
C ILE A 44 -1.50 -9.19 9.75
N ARG A 45 -0.41 -8.64 10.30
CA ARG A 45 -0.35 -8.12 11.68
C ARG A 45 -1.05 -6.76 11.86
N GLY A 46 -1.10 -5.94 10.81
CA GLY A 46 -1.69 -4.59 10.80
C GLY A 46 -3.20 -4.55 10.52
N VAL A 47 -3.82 -5.68 10.20
CA VAL A 47 -5.29 -5.81 10.17
C VAL A 47 -5.88 -5.79 11.60
N SER A 48 -5.07 -5.97 12.64
CA SER A 48 -5.51 -5.76 14.03
C SER A 48 -5.55 -4.26 14.37
N ASN A 49 -6.78 -3.75 14.50
CA ASN A 49 -7.23 -2.47 15.07
C ASN A 49 -6.76 -1.12 14.47
N SER A 50 -5.89 -1.05 13.47
CA SER A 50 -5.65 0.23 12.75
C SER A 50 -5.04 0.02 11.36
N PRO A 51 -5.85 -0.22 10.31
CA PRO A 51 -5.38 -0.24 8.94
C PRO A 51 -5.48 1.18 8.36
N GLY A 52 -4.43 1.97 8.49
CA GLY A 52 -4.32 3.26 7.80
C GLY A 52 -4.09 3.08 6.31
N VAL A 53 -5.10 2.61 5.57
CA VAL A 53 -5.23 2.81 4.12
C VAL A 53 -6.47 3.67 3.93
N ALA A 54 -6.28 5.00 4.07
CA ALA A 54 -7.29 5.97 3.70
C ALA A 54 -7.34 6.07 2.16
N THR A 55 -8.01 5.11 1.53
CA THR A 55 -8.70 5.36 0.26
C THR A 55 -10.19 5.46 0.56
N GLY A 56 -10.53 6.36 1.49
CA GLY A 56 -11.83 6.99 1.45
C GLY A 56 -11.69 8.15 0.49
N SER A 57 -12.38 8.10 -0.64
CA SER A 57 -12.51 9.23 -1.56
C SER A 57 -12.78 10.48 -0.73
N GLU A 58 -11.84 11.43 -0.72
CA GLU A 58 -12.08 12.71 -0.09
C GLU A 58 -13.29 13.31 -0.80
N VAL A 59 -14.42 13.38 -0.09
CA VAL A 59 -15.53 14.24 -0.51
C VAL A 59 -14.97 15.64 -0.44
N GLN A 60 -14.50 16.15 -1.57
CA GLN A 60 -13.96 17.48 -1.73
C GLN A 60 -15.09 18.46 -1.39
N ILE A 61 -15.06 19.02 -0.18
CA ILE A 61 -15.98 20.07 0.24
C ILE A 61 -15.61 21.32 -0.58
N PRO A 62 -16.52 21.84 -1.43
CA PRO A 62 -16.23 23.03 -2.21
C PRO A 62 -16.05 24.25 -1.29
N PRO A 63 -15.18 25.21 -1.64
CA PRO A 63 -14.92 26.38 -0.81
C PRO A 63 -16.19 27.24 -0.61
N PRO A 64 -16.31 27.95 0.52
CA PRO A 64 -17.47 28.78 0.82
C PRO A 64 -17.60 29.93 -0.20
N ARG A 65 -18.85 30.24 -0.60
CA ARG A 65 -19.15 31.34 -1.52
C ARG A 65 -18.92 32.70 -0.85
N PRO A 66 -18.36 33.70 -1.57
CA PRO A 66 -18.19 35.04 -1.02
C PRO A 66 -19.55 35.74 -0.81
N PRO A 67 -19.68 36.60 0.21
CA PRO A 67 -20.89 37.38 0.46
C PRO A 67 -21.13 38.43 -0.64
N ALA A 68 -22.41 38.72 -0.90
CA ALA A 68 -22.90 39.65 -1.91
C ALA A 68 -22.65 41.12 -1.56
#